data_AF-A0A146K9Q1-F1
#
_entry.id   AF-A0A146K9Q1-F1
#
_cell.length_a   1.000
_cell.length_b   1.000
_cell.length_c   1.000
_cell.angle_alpha   90.00
_cell.angle_beta   90.00
_cell.angle_gamma   90.00
#
_symmetry.space_group_name_H-M   'P 1'
#
loop_
_entity.id
_entity.type
_entity.pdbx_description
1 polymer ?
#
loop_
_entity_poly.entity_id
_entity_poly.type
_entity_poly.pdbx_seq_one_letter_code
_entity_poly.pdbx_strand_id
1 'polypeptide(L)'
;CTGEEIFYELCQHCRISQEYVHDVNCLPCILPQIISMFQPRLKEDRPVPVPQGCTNFGFISQFVEVPHDTVFTVEYSVRAAQTAVYKLLNIKKKIPKVSRYDLTLSVNFKAVLKAFKGAGPVEARRNKKHTLCKVALVGLIGAGIAFAVKKFK
;
A
#
# COMPACT_ATOMS: atom_id res chain seq x y z
N CYS A 1 22.10 -14.13 12.57
CA CYS A 1 22.28 -13.40 13.82
C CYS A 1 21.42 -14.04 14.91
N THR A 2 21.95 -14.22 16.10
CA THR A 2 21.19 -14.53 17.32
C THR A 2 20.34 -13.32 17.73
N GLY A 3 19.44 -13.49 18.70
CA GLY A 3 18.69 -12.37 19.26
C GLY A 3 19.60 -11.30 19.88
N GLU A 4 20.64 -11.72 20.59
CA GLU A 4 21.63 -10.83 21.19
C GLU A 4 22.34 -9.99 20.13
N GLU A 5 22.81 -10.61 19.04
CA GLU A 5 23.48 -9.90 17.93
C GLU A 5 22.57 -8.89 17.24
N ILE A 6 21.27 -9.20 17.10
CA ILE A 6 20.29 -8.27 16.51
C ILE A 6 20.05 -7.07 17.44
N PHE A 7 19.92 -7.33 18.75
CA PHE A 7 19.71 -6.27 19.73
C PHE A 7 20.95 -5.38 19.89
N TYR A 8 22.14 -5.98 19.86
CA TYR A 8 23.42 -5.27 19.85
C TYR A 8 23.51 -4.26 18.71
N GLU A 9 23.20 -4.68 17.47
CA GLU A 9 23.19 -3.79 16.29
C GLU A 9 22.16 -2.66 16.45
N LEU A 10 20.96 -2.97 16.96
CA LEU A 10 19.94 -1.96 17.25
C LEU A 10 20.44 -0.91 18.25
N CYS A 11 21.10 -1.34 19.34
CA CYS A 11 21.70 -0.44 20.32
C CYS A 11 22.74 0.49 19.68
N GLN A 12 23.55 0.00 18.73
CA GLN A 12 24.49 0.85 17.99
C GLN A 12 23.77 1.92 17.16
N HIS A 13 22.73 1.54 16.39
CA HIS A 13 21.95 2.49 15.60
C HIS A 13 21.23 3.54 16.46
N CYS A 14 20.80 3.16 17.67
CA CYS A 14 20.09 4.04 18.60
C CYS A 14 21.00 4.77 19.61
N ARG A 15 22.31 4.54 19.61
CA ARG A 15 23.29 5.08 20.59
C ARG A 15 22.94 4.72 22.04
N ILE A 16 22.44 3.51 22.25
CA ILE A 16 22.13 2.95 23.57
C ILE A 16 23.40 2.26 24.10
N SER A 17 23.62 2.34 25.41
CA SER A 17 24.72 1.64 26.09
C SER A 17 24.63 0.13 25.87
N GLN A 18 25.76 -0.51 25.65
CA GLN A 18 25.82 -1.96 25.39
C GLN A 18 25.71 -2.81 26.67
N GLU A 19 25.70 -2.17 27.84
CA GLU A 19 25.55 -2.85 29.13
C GLU A 19 24.23 -3.63 29.25
N TYR A 20 23.16 -3.16 28.58
CA TYR A 20 21.83 -3.76 28.63
C TYR A 20 21.65 -4.97 27.69
N VAL A 21 22.65 -5.32 26.87
CA VAL A 21 22.48 -6.34 25.83
C VAL A 21 22.17 -7.72 26.41
N HIS A 22 22.76 -8.05 27.56
CA HIS A 22 22.53 -9.33 28.25
C HIS A 22 21.27 -9.34 29.13
N ASP A 23 20.67 -8.17 29.41
CA ASP A 23 19.48 -8.05 30.24
C ASP A 23 18.17 -8.22 29.43
N VAL A 24 18.26 -8.21 28.09
CA VAL A 24 17.11 -8.25 27.19
C VAL A 24 17.02 -9.59 26.45
N ASN A 25 15.86 -10.24 26.54
CA ASN A 25 15.55 -11.43 25.75
C ASN A 25 14.97 -11.05 24.37
N CYS A 26 15.83 -11.01 23.34
CA CYS A 26 15.39 -10.82 21.95
C CYS A 26 15.15 -12.18 21.28
N LEU A 27 13.91 -12.42 20.82
CA LEU A 27 13.53 -13.67 20.15
C LEU A 27 13.42 -13.46 18.63
N PRO A 28 14.42 -13.88 17.82
CA PRO A 28 14.36 -13.74 16.38
C PRO A 28 13.32 -14.69 15.78
N CYS A 29 12.69 -14.27 14.69
CA CYS A 29 11.78 -15.09 13.90
C CYS A 29 12.16 -15.00 12.42
N ILE A 30 12.25 -16.15 11.77
CA ILE A 30 12.45 -16.24 10.32
C ILE A 30 11.10 -16.55 9.68
N LEU A 31 10.67 -15.67 8.78
CA LEU A 31 9.41 -15.79 8.05
C LEU A 31 9.69 -15.87 6.54
N PRO A 32 9.82 -17.08 5.96
CA PRO A 32 10.22 -17.24 4.55
C PRO A 32 9.28 -16.54 3.56
N GLN A 33 8.00 -16.39 3.91
CA GLN A 33 6.96 -15.86 3.03
C GLN A 33 6.43 -14.49 3.47
N ILE A 34 7.10 -13.76 4.36
CA ILE A 34 6.58 -12.48 4.88
C ILE A 34 6.35 -11.44 3.76
N ILE A 35 7.16 -11.45 2.70
CA ILE A 35 7.05 -10.56 1.55
C ILE A 35 6.28 -11.15 0.35
N SER A 36 5.71 -12.34 0.49
CA SER A 36 5.06 -13.07 -0.63
C SER A 36 3.90 -12.29 -1.25
N MET A 37 3.19 -11.47 -0.47
CA MET A 37 2.07 -10.64 -0.92
C MET A 37 2.46 -9.58 -1.97
N PHE A 38 3.73 -9.21 -2.05
CA PHE A 38 4.27 -8.19 -2.96
C PHE A 38 5.06 -8.78 -4.14
N GLN A 39 5.07 -10.10 -4.31
CA GLN A 39 5.64 -10.69 -5.52
C GLN A 39 4.89 -10.15 -6.77
N PRO A 40 5.62 -9.86 -7.87
CA PRO A 40 4.99 -9.52 -9.14
C PRO A 40 3.98 -10.58 -9.54
N ARG A 41 2.86 -10.15 -10.11
CA ARG A 41 1.75 -11.05 -10.43
C ARG A 41 0.99 -10.60 -11.68
N LEU A 42 0.39 -11.56 -12.35
CA LEU A 42 -0.62 -11.36 -13.36
C LEU A 42 -2.01 -11.25 -12.69
N LYS A 43 -3.02 -10.88 -13.49
CA LYS A 43 -4.38 -10.67 -12.99
C LYS A 43 -5.04 -11.99 -12.56
N GLU A 44 -4.68 -13.07 -13.24
CA GLU A 44 -5.16 -14.43 -13.07
C GLU A 44 -4.55 -15.16 -11.85
N ASP A 45 -3.44 -14.65 -11.30
CA ASP A 45 -2.72 -15.33 -10.20
C ASP A 45 -3.50 -15.35 -8.88
N ARG A 46 -4.53 -14.50 -8.73
CA ARG A 46 -5.39 -14.47 -7.53
C ARG A 46 -6.85 -14.74 -7.89
N PRO A 47 -7.51 -15.68 -7.20
CA PRO A 47 -8.93 -15.92 -7.41
C PRO A 47 -9.76 -14.76 -6.86
N VAL A 48 -10.94 -14.53 -7.42
CA VAL A 48 -11.94 -13.64 -6.80
C VAL A 48 -12.52 -14.29 -5.52
N PRO A 49 -13.10 -13.50 -4.58
CA PRO A 49 -13.54 -14.05 -3.27
C PRO A 49 -14.52 -15.21 -3.36
N VAL A 50 -15.38 -15.23 -4.39
CA VAL A 50 -16.24 -16.39 -4.69
C VAL A 50 -16.23 -16.55 -6.20
N PRO A 51 -15.54 -17.57 -6.74
CA PRO A 51 -15.51 -17.85 -8.17
C PRO A 51 -16.91 -18.09 -8.75
N GLN A 52 -17.04 -17.99 -10.06
CA GLN A 52 -18.30 -18.23 -10.74
C GLN A 52 -18.72 -19.70 -10.61
N GLY A 53 -19.99 -19.94 -10.31
CA GLY A 53 -20.53 -21.29 -10.11
C GLY A 53 -20.35 -21.87 -8.70
N CYS A 54 -19.50 -21.27 -7.85
CA CYS A 54 -19.35 -21.70 -6.47
C CYS A 54 -20.58 -21.33 -5.63
N THR A 55 -21.14 -22.32 -4.94
CA THR A 55 -22.35 -22.16 -4.10
C THR A 55 -22.07 -22.25 -2.60
N ASN A 56 -20.96 -22.89 -2.19
CA ASN A 56 -20.69 -23.23 -0.80
C ASN A 56 -19.25 -22.95 -0.33
N PHE A 57 -18.40 -22.35 -1.17
CA PHE A 57 -17.04 -21.98 -0.76
C PHE A 57 -16.59 -20.65 -1.37
N GLY A 58 -15.62 -20.01 -0.72
CA GLY A 58 -14.99 -18.78 -1.17
C GLY A 58 -13.58 -18.64 -0.59
N PHE A 59 -12.75 -17.86 -1.25
CA PHE A 59 -11.42 -17.49 -0.79
C PHE A 59 -11.47 -16.15 -0.05
N ILE A 60 -10.64 -16.01 0.98
CA ILE A 60 -10.54 -14.78 1.77
C ILE A 60 -9.07 -14.38 2.00
N SER A 61 -8.85 -13.20 2.56
CA SER A 61 -7.53 -12.68 2.92
C SER A 61 -6.64 -12.23 1.75
N GLN A 62 -5.32 -12.18 1.98
CA GLN A 62 -4.35 -11.38 1.22
C GLN A 62 -4.07 -11.88 -0.20
N PHE A 63 -4.43 -13.12 -0.52
CA PHE A 63 -4.16 -13.74 -1.83
C PHE A 63 -5.40 -13.85 -2.71
N VAL A 64 -6.42 -13.05 -2.41
CA VAL A 64 -7.67 -12.97 -3.18
C VAL A 64 -7.69 -11.67 -3.96
N GLU A 65 -8.36 -11.65 -5.11
CA GLU A 65 -8.48 -10.45 -5.93
C GLU A 65 -9.65 -9.58 -5.46
N VAL A 66 -9.32 -8.47 -4.79
CA VAL A 66 -10.26 -7.39 -4.45
C VAL A 66 -9.81 -6.11 -5.16
N PRO A 67 -10.64 -5.58 -6.09
CA PRO A 67 -10.27 -4.41 -6.88
C PRO A 67 -10.00 -3.16 -6.02
N HIS A 68 -8.96 -2.41 -6.40
CA HIS A 68 -8.58 -1.11 -5.83
C HIS A 68 -8.13 -1.11 -4.36
N ASP A 69 -8.18 -2.24 -3.66
CA ASP A 69 -7.70 -2.35 -2.27
C ASP A 69 -6.23 -2.79 -2.21
N THR A 70 -5.57 -2.59 -1.08
CA THR A 70 -4.15 -2.85 -0.84
C THR A 70 -3.92 -4.02 0.10
N VAL A 71 -3.20 -5.05 -0.37
CA VAL A 71 -2.74 -6.17 0.48
C VAL A 71 -1.70 -5.70 1.50
N PHE A 72 -1.31 -6.60 2.41
CA PHE A 72 -0.52 -6.30 3.61
C PHE A 72 -1.28 -5.41 4.62
N THR A 73 -2.61 -5.38 4.53
CA THR A 73 -3.47 -4.62 5.44
C THR A 73 -4.54 -5.52 6.04
N VAL A 74 -4.94 -5.23 7.28
CA VAL A 74 -6.07 -5.90 7.94
C VAL A 74 -7.37 -5.62 7.18
N GLU A 75 -7.52 -4.40 6.65
CA GLU A 75 -8.69 -3.98 5.87
C GLU A 75 -8.97 -4.93 4.69
N TYR A 76 -7.94 -5.29 3.92
CA TYR A 76 -8.06 -6.21 2.80
C TYR A 76 -8.64 -7.56 3.21
N SER A 77 -8.16 -8.12 4.33
CA SER A 77 -8.67 -9.40 4.86
C SER A 77 -10.14 -9.30 5.23
N VAL A 78 -10.53 -8.24 5.94
CA VAL A 78 -11.90 -8.02 6.38
C VAL A 78 -12.82 -7.83 5.17
N ARG A 79 -12.39 -7.05 4.18
CA ARG A 79 -13.16 -6.79 2.95
C ARG A 79 -13.35 -8.04 2.12
N ALA A 80 -12.31 -8.85 1.93
CA ALA A 80 -12.40 -10.12 1.21
C ALA A 80 -13.36 -11.09 1.93
N ALA A 81 -13.23 -11.21 3.26
CA ALA A 81 -14.13 -12.03 4.07
C ALA A 81 -15.59 -11.54 4.00
N GLN A 82 -15.82 -10.24 4.16
CA GLN A 82 -17.15 -9.66 4.04
C GLN A 82 -17.76 -9.91 2.66
N THR A 83 -16.96 -9.78 1.60
CA THR A 83 -17.40 -10.05 0.22
C THR A 83 -17.81 -11.50 0.02
N ALA A 84 -17.01 -12.44 0.51
CA ALA A 84 -17.32 -13.87 0.41
C ALA A 84 -18.59 -14.24 1.19
N VAL A 85 -18.68 -13.83 2.46
CA VAL A 85 -19.84 -14.11 3.33
C VAL A 85 -21.11 -13.50 2.76
N TYR A 86 -21.07 -12.24 2.31
CA TYR A 86 -22.25 -11.58 1.78
C TYR A 86 -22.75 -12.25 0.50
N LYS A 87 -21.84 -12.71 -0.36
CA LYS A 87 -22.20 -13.40 -1.60
C LYS A 87 -22.76 -14.79 -1.33
N LEU A 88 -22.11 -15.60 -0.49
CA LEU A 88 -22.54 -16.97 -0.20
C LEU A 88 -23.85 -17.04 0.61
N LEU A 89 -24.04 -16.12 1.57
CA LEU A 89 -25.25 -16.06 2.39
C LEU A 89 -26.33 -15.12 1.83
N ASN A 90 -26.14 -14.62 0.61
CA ASN A 90 -27.10 -13.74 -0.07
C ASN A 90 -27.51 -12.49 0.75
N ILE A 91 -26.58 -11.92 1.51
CA ILE A 91 -26.82 -10.76 2.39
C ILE A 91 -26.96 -9.50 1.53
N LYS A 92 -28.13 -8.84 1.58
CA LYS A 92 -28.44 -7.63 0.79
C LYS A 92 -27.93 -6.32 1.38
N LYS A 93 -26.76 -6.35 2.05
CA LYS A 93 -26.11 -5.15 2.60
C LYS A 93 -25.01 -4.67 1.65
N LYS A 94 -24.83 -3.35 1.55
CA LYS A 94 -23.75 -2.77 0.74
C LYS A 94 -22.42 -2.90 1.48
N ILE A 95 -21.39 -3.36 0.76
CA ILE A 95 -20.01 -3.31 1.24
C ILE A 95 -19.49 -1.89 0.99
N PRO A 96 -18.90 -1.22 2.00
CA PRO A 96 -18.29 0.10 1.81
C PRO A 96 -17.30 0.05 0.65
N LYS A 97 -17.23 1.08 -0.21
CA LYS A 97 -16.26 1.08 -1.32
C LYS A 97 -14.87 1.47 -0.83
N VAL A 98 -13.84 1.04 -1.54
CA VAL A 98 -12.49 1.60 -1.33
C VAL A 98 -12.49 3.06 -1.76
N SER A 99 -11.95 3.93 -0.91
CA SER A 99 -11.90 5.37 -1.17
C SER A 99 -10.94 5.69 -2.31
N ARG A 100 -11.45 6.32 -3.38
CA ARG A 100 -10.65 6.71 -4.57
C ARG A 100 -10.06 8.11 -4.44
N TYR A 101 -9.26 8.32 -3.40
CA TYR A 101 -8.56 9.60 -3.19
C TYR A 101 -7.57 9.92 -4.33
N ASP A 102 -7.09 8.90 -5.03
CA ASP A 102 -6.26 8.99 -6.25
C ASP A 102 -6.95 9.75 -7.40
N LEU A 103 -8.27 9.79 -7.42
CA LEU A 103 -9.04 10.54 -8.42
C LEU A 103 -9.36 11.98 -7.97
N THR A 104 -9.02 12.35 -6.73
CA THR A 104 -9.36 13.65 -6.17
C THR A 104 -8.28 14.68 -6.48
N LEU A 105 -8.64 15.71 -7.26
CA LEU A 105 -7.69 16.74 -7.73
C LEU A 105 -6.95 17.44 -6.58
N SER A 106 -7.66 17.78 -5.49
CA SER A 106 -7.06 18.44 -4.33
C SER A 106 -6.05 17.53 -3.61
N VAL A 107 -6.30 16.22 -3.55
CA VAL A 107 -5.37 15.23 -3.00
C VAL A 107 -4.16 15.10 -3.91
N ASN A 108 -4.37 15.00 -5.22
CA ASN A 108 -3.28 14.88 -6.20
C ASN A 108 -2.37 16.12 -6.18
N PHE A 109 -2.93 17.33 -6.12
CA PHE A 109 -2.14 18.55 -5.99
C PHE A 109 -1.32 18.57 -4.70
N LYS A 110 -1.93 18.20 -3.57
CA LYS A 110 -1.21 18.06 -2.28
C LYS A 110 -0.13 16.98 -2.35
N ALA A 111 -0.37 15.86 -3.04
CA ALA A 111 0.59 14.77 -3.21
C ALA A 111 1.80 15.21 -4.03
N VAL A 112 1.58 15.91 -5.15
CA VAL A 112 2.66 16.52 -5.95
C VAL A 112 3.45 17.51 -5.11
N LEU A 113 2.77 18.44 -4.43
CA LEU A 113 3.45 19.38 -3.55
C LEU A 113 4.30 18.68 -2.49
N LYS A 114 3.78 17.65 -1.81
CA LYS A 114 4.55 16.87 -0.81
C LYS A 114 5.71 16.10 -1.43
N ALA A 115 5.52 15.50 -2.60
CA ALA A 115 6.56 14.74 -3.30
C ALA A 115 7.75 15.64 -3.72
N PHE A 116 7.51 16.92 -3.99
CA PHE A 116 8.54 17.88 -4.42
C PHE A 116 8.96 18.89 -3.34
N LYS A 117 8.19 19.04 -2.25
CA LYS A 117 8.57 19.81 -1.07
C LYS A 117 9.45 18.92 -0.19
N GLY A 118 10.76 18.96 -0.44
CA GLY A 118 11.73 18.11 0.25
C GLY A 118 11.65 18.23 1.78
N ALA A 119 11.62 17.08 2.46
CA ALA A 119 11.94 16.96 3.89
C ALA A 119 12.20 15.49 4.25
N GLY A 120 13.46 15.08 4.10
CA GLY A 120 14.08 13.88 4.67
C GLY A 120 15.59 14.07 4.60
N PRO A 121 16.40 13.45 5.49
CA PRO A 121 17.84 13.69 5.60
C PRO A 121 18.66 13.31 4.36
N VAL A 122 18.03 12.66 3.38
CA VAL A 122 18.60 12.38 2.07
C VAL A 122 18.02 13.41 1.09
N GLU A 123 18.80 14.45 0.77
CA GLU A 123 18.47 15.32 -0.36
C GLU A 123 18.36 14.46 -1.61
N ALA A 124 17.13 14.28 -2.10
CA ALA A 124 16.91 13.77 -3.44
C ALA A 124 17.74 14.63 -4.39
N ARG A 125 18.71 14.01 -5.06
CA ARG A 125 19.72 14.60 -5.96
C ARG A 125 19.07 15.16 -7.24
N ARG A 126 18.07 16.03 -7.10
CA ARG A 126 17.27 16.61 -8.17
C ARG A 126 17.37 18.14 -8.09
N ASN A 127 17.82 18.73 -9.20
CA ASN A 127 18.03 20.16 -9.36
C ASN A 127 16.72 20.96 -9.12
N LYS A 128 16.54 21.48 -7.90
CA LYS A 128 15.30 22.07 -7.35
C LYS A 128 14.65 23.13 -8.26
N LYS A 129 15.44 23.97 -8.96
CA LYS A 129 14.90 25.09 -9.77
C LYS A 129 14.24 24.63 -11.08
N HIS A 130 14.83 23.64 -11.77
CA HIS A 130 14.32 23.21 -13.07
C HIS A 130 13.10 22.29 -12.96
N THR A 131 12.98 21.55 -11.84
CA THR A 131 11.92 20.56 -11.64
C THR A 131 10.59 21.21 -11.28
N LEU A 132 10.57 22.27 -10.46
CA LEU A 132 9.32 22.94 -10.06
C LEU A 132 8.60 23.61 -11.25
N CYS A 133 9.32 24.33 -12.12
CA CYS A 133 8.74 24.90 -13.33
C CYS A 133 8.23 23.82 -14.30
N LYS A 134 8.96 22.71 -14.46
CA LYS A 134 8.51 21.59 -15.31
C LYS A 134 7.28 20.90 -14.73
N VAL A 135 7.21 20.68 -13.42
CA VAL A 135 6.05 20.08 -12.75
C VAL A 135 4.83 20.99 -12.83
N ALA A 136 5.00 22.30 -12.64
CA ALA A 136 3.92 23.27 -12.81
C ALA A 136 3.41 23.32 -14.26
N LEU A 137 4.32 23.33 -15.24
CA LEU A 137 3.99 23.35 -16.66
C LEU A 137 3.27 22.06 -17.10
N VAL A 138 3.79 20.90 -16.72
CA VAL A 138 3.17 19.59 -17.00
C VAL A 138 1.83 19.45 -16.28
N GLY A 139 1.72 19.98 -15.06
CA GLY A 139 0.46 20.03 -14.31
C GLY A 139 -0.61 20.88 -15.01
N LEU A 140 -0.24 22.06 -15.52
CA LEU A 140 -1.14 22.93 -16.29
C LEU A 140 -1.57 22.29 -17.62
N ILE A 141 -0.64 21.68 -18.35
CA ILE A 141 -0.93 20.96 -19.60
C ILE A 141 -1.86 19.76 -19.31
N GLY A 142 -1.55 18.97 -18.29
CA GLY A 142 -2.36 17.82 -17.90
C GLY A 142 -3.78 18.21 -17.44
N ALA A 143 -3.91 19.28 -16.68
CA ALA A 143 -5.21 19.83 -16.29
C ALA A 143 -6.01 20.34 -17.50
N GLY A 144 -5.35 21.01 -18.46
CA GLY A 144 -5.96 21.45 -19.71
C GLY A 144 -6.47 20.30 -20.57
N ILE A 145 -5.66 19.23 -20.73
CA ILE A 145 -6.05 18.03 -21.47
C ILE A 145 -7.21 17.31 -20.76
N ALA A 146 -7.16 17.14 -19.43
CA ALA A 146 -8.23 16.50 -18.68
C ALA A 146 -9.54 17.29 -18.76
N PHE A 147 -9.47 18.62 -18.73
CA PHE A 147 -10.63 19.50 -18.92
C PHE A 147 -11.21 19.39 -20.34
N ALA A 148 -10.36 19.37 -21.37
CA ALA A 148 -10.77 19.19 -22.75
C ALA A 148 -11.44 17.82 -22.97
N VAL A 149 -10.81 16.73 -22.51
CA VAL A 149 -11.37 15.37 -22.64
C VAL A 149 -12.71 15.22 -21.92
N LYS A 150 -12.93 15.93 -20.81
CA LYS A 150 -14.20 15.93 -20.08
C LYS A 150 -15.28 16.83 -20.73
N LYS A 151 -14.89 17.83 -21.52
CA LYS A 151 -15.80 18.74 -22.24
C LYS A 151 -16.25 18.20 -23.60
N PHE A 152 -15.43 17.32 -24.21
CA PHE A 152 -15.71 16.70 -25.52
C PHE A 152 -16.18 15.23 -25.42
N LYS A 153 -16.60 14.80 -24.23
CA LYS A 153 -17.46 13.63 -23.99
C LYS A 153 -18.80 14.13 -23.47
#